data_AF-A0A7D6VHV7-F1
#
_entry.id   AF-A0A7D6VHV7-F1
#
_cell.length_a   1.000
_cell.length_b   1.000
_cell.length_c   1.000
_cell.angle_alpha   90.00
_cell.angle_beta   90.00
_cell.angle_gamma   90.00
#
_symmetry.space_group_name_H-M   'P 1'
#
loop_
_entity.id
_entity.type
_entity.pdbx_description
1 polymer ?
#
loop_
_entity_poly.entity_id
_entity_poly.type
_entity_poly.pdbx_seq_one_letter_code
_entity_poly.pdbx_strand_id
1 'polypeptide(L)'
;MSIAERLTTAPIAIPRPATTARFTRIDAFDKALIAPGGFGPRLRACRTAALDFRREFAATGRPDSVRTHDLISLPYPTRYGLFRAAISPTPFLTISNRMLIVRWTETDGTPRTLLFEPSDHELDSYTPYFAELERLTPGPLRGLFVTEHSDVLTACRRAGVDPAEVDYLAFDHLHTQDVRRWLGTTRPQPDISPDRPVPAAFPNAKLLAQRDELEAMADLHPFQRPWYQPTTFVDLPPEKILPLDGSVLLGPGVALITTPGHAMGNQSLVLNTDTGIWAISENAIATECLTPENSRIPGLAHAAKNWGHEVILNANTIETTYEQYNSLIIEKTIADVSQQDSRYLQFFPSSELTGALLNPGTSPSFAHRAIRHG
;
A
#
# COMPACT_ATOMS: atom_id res chain seq x y z
N MET A 1 12.17 -25.12 6.59
CA MET A 1 10.71 -25.05 6.69
C MET A 1 10.15 -25.05 5.28
N SER A 2 9.26 -26.00 4.95
CA SER A 2 8.58 -26.06 3.65
C SER A 2 7.55 -24.93 3.52
N ILE A 3 7.14 -24.58 2.30
CA ILE A 3 6.05 -23.59 2.08
C ILE A 3 4.77 -24.03 2.81
N ALA A 4 4.47 -25.33 2.79
CA ALA A 4 3.28 -25.89 3.42
C ALA A 4 3.23 -25.60 4.93
N GLU A 5 4.40 -25.54 5.58
CA GLU A 5 4.52 -25.20 7.00
C GLU A 5 4.37 -23.69 7.26
N ARG A 6 4.55 -22.84 6.24
CA ARG A 6 4.32 -21.38 6.32
C ARG A 6 2.88 -20.98 6.01
N LEU A 7 2.15 -21.82 5.28
CA LEU A 7 0.73 -21.58 4.98
C LEU A 7 -0.12 -21.92 6.20
N THR A 8 -0.77 -20.90 6.76
CA THR A 8 -1.80 -21.14 7.77
C THR A 8 -3.09 -21.56 7.08
N THR A 9 -3.62 -22.73 7.43
CA THR A 9 -4.82 -23.30 6.81
C THR A 9 -6.08 -23.22 7.66
N ALA A 10 -5.95 -22.90 8.95
CA ALA A 10 -7.02 -22.74 9.91
C ALA A 10 -7.08 -21.28 10.41
N PRO A 11 -8.23 -20.83 10.95
CA PRO A 11 -8.34 -19.50 11.54
C PRO A 11 -7.31 -19.26 12.65
N ILE A 12 -6.77 -18.05 12.71
CA ILE A 12 -5.82 -17.60 13.73
C ILE A 12 -6.44 -16.51 14.60
N ALA A 13 -6.16 -16.55 15.90
CA ALA A 13 -6.48 -15.46 16.81
C ALA A 13 -5.45 -14.34 16.71
N ILE A 14 -5.67 -13.38 15.80
CA ILE A 14 -4.93 -12.12 15.78
C ILE A 14 -5.63 -11.06 16.65
N PRO A 15 -4.89 -10.16 17.33
CA PRO A 15 -5.49 -9.09 18.12
C PRO A 15 -6.34 -8.16 17.25
N ARG A 16 -7.63 -8.04 17.59
CA ARG A 16 -8.60 -7.17 16.91
C ARG A 16 -9.32 -6.31 17.94
N PRO A 17 -8.70 -5.21 18.42
CA PRO A 17 -9.30 -4.35 19.41
C PRO A 17 -10.68 -3.81 18.94
N ALA A 18 -11.64 -3.75 19.86
CA ALA A 18 -12.93 -3.12 19.59
C ALA A 18 -12.83 -1.58 19.55
N THR A 19 -11.83 -1.02 20.23
CA THR A 19 -11.58 0.44 20.23
C THR A 19 -11.04 0.88 18.89
N THR A 20 -11.65 1.91 18.32
CA THR A 20 -11.29 2.46 17.01
C THR A 20 -10.57 3.79 17.16
N ALA A 21 -9.85 4.18 16.12
CA ALA A 21 -9.27 5.52 16.07
C ALA A 21 -10.37 6.59 16.11
N ARG A 22 -10.14 7.64 16.91
CA ARG A 22 -11.04 8.80 16.98
C ARG A 22 -10.58 9.88 16.00
N PHE A 23 -10.71 9.60 14.72
CA PHE A 23 -10.47 10.57 13.65
C PHE A 23 -11.79 11.06 13.06
N THR A 24 -11.74 12.20 12.37
CA THR A 24 -12.91 12.71 11.63
C THR A 24 -13.22 11.75 10.49
N ARG A 25 -14.44 11.19 10.46
CA ARG A 25 -14.88 10.25 9.43
C ARG A 25 -15.10 10.95 8.08
N ILE A 26 -14.87 10.21 7.00
CA ILE A 26 -15.20 10.58 5.62
C ILE A 26 -16.21 9.55 5.09
N ASP A 27 -17.50 9.85 5.20
CA ASP A 27 -18.56 8.87 4.85
C ASP A 27 -18.87 8.80 3.33
N ALA A 28 -18.14 9.56 2.50
CA ALA A 28 -18.43 9.70 1.07
C ALA A 28 -18.34 8.36 0.31
N PHE A 29 -17.41 7.48 0.70
CA PHE A 29 -17.10 6.25 -0.05
C PHE A 29 -17.94 5.04 0.36
N ASP A 30 -18.30 4.93 1.64
CA ASP A 30 -19.03 3.79 2.21
C ASP A 30 -20.31 3.49 1.41
N LYS A 31 -21.08 4.54 1.10
CA LYS A 31 -22.33 4.41 0.32
C LYS A 31 -22.08 4.14 -1.16
N ALA A 32 -20.98 4.64 -1.71
CA ALA A 32 -20.66 4.49 -3.12
C ALA A 32 -20.29 3.05 -3.47
N LEU A 33 -19.51 2.39 -2.61
CA LEU A 33 -19.03 1.02 -2.82
C LEU A 33 -20.16 -0.02 -2.79
N ILE A 34 -21.23 0.23 -2.02
CA ILE A 34 -22.38 -0.70 -1.90
C ILE A 34 -23.63 -0.25 -2.67
N ALA A 35 -23.54 0.79 -3.49
CA ALA A 35 -24.70 1.39 -4.15
C ALA A 35 -25.57 0.35 -4.90
N PRO A 36 -26.91 0.50 -4.88
CA PRO A 36 -27.82 -0.44 -5.55
C PRO A 36 -27.76 -0.30 -7.08
N GLY A 37 -28.30 -1.29 -7.80
CA GLY A 37 -28.38 -1.27 -9.27
C GLY A 37 -27.21 -1.95 -10.00
N GLY A 38 -26.31 -2.59 -9.27
CA GLY A 38 -25.21 -3.38 -9.81
C GLY A 38 -23.94 -2.56 -10.07
N PHE A 39 -23.08 -3.12 -10.91
CA PHE A 39 -21.68 -2.69 -11.01
C PHE A 39 -21.47 -1.32 -11.69
N GLY A 40 -22.24 -1.00 -12.72
CA GLY A 40 -22.16 0.29 -13.41
C GLY A 40 -22.61 1.49 -12.54
N PRO A 41 -23.78 1.43 -11.88
CA PRO A 41 -24.21 2.48 -10.95
C PRO A 41 -23.25 2.72 -9.78
N ARG A 42 -22.69 1.67 -9.18
CA ARG A 42 -21.65 1.77 -8.14
C ARG A 42 -20.42 2.53 -8.62
N LEU A 43 -19.92 2.22 -9.81
CA LEU A 43 -18.79 2.94 -10.41
C LEU A 43 -19.09 4.44 -10.59
N ARG A 44 -20.31 4.79 -11.04
CA ARG A 44 -20.73 6.20 -11.14
C ARG A 44 -20.82 6.88 -9.77
N ALA A 45 -21.36 6.19 -8.76
CA ALA A 45 -21.42 6.70 -7.40
C ALA A 45 -20.01 6.96 -6.83
N CYS A 46 -19.06 6.05 -7.10
CA CYS A 46 -17.66 6.19 -6.72
C CYS A 46 -17.04 7.45 -7.33
N ARG A 47 -17.28 7.74 -8.62
CA ARG A 47 -16.81 8.97 -9.27
C ARG A 47 -17.39 10.23 -8.63
N THR A 48 -18.71 10.25 -8.38
CA THR A 48 -19.37 11.41 -7.76
C THR A 48 -18.79 11.66 -6.37
N ALA A 49 -18.71 10.61 -5.53
CA ALA A 49 -18.15 10.71 -4.19
C ALA A 49 -16.68 11.20 -4.20
N ALA A 50 -15.87 10.69 -5.13
CA ALA A 50 -14.48 11.12 -5.29
C ALA A 50 -14.34 12.59 -5.68
N LEU A 51 -15.20 13.12 -6.56
CA LEU A 51 -15.21 14.54 -6.93
C LEU A 51 -15.62 15.45 -5.77
N ASP A 52 -16.62 15.05 -4.99
CA ASP A 52 -17.06 15.78 -3.81
C ASP A 52 -15.97 15.78 -2.74
N PHE A 53 -15.42 14.60 -2.44
CA PHE A 53 -14.28 14.46 -1.51
C PHE A 53 -13.09 15.32 -1.94
N ARG A 54 -12.69 15.27 -3.21
CA ARG A 54 -11.55 16.06 -3.73
C ARG A 54 -11.71 17.56 -3.44
N ARG A 55 -12.92 18.10 -3.66
CA ARG A 55 -13.23 19.51 -3.39
C ARG A 55 -13.11 19.85 -1.91
N GLU A 56 -13.65 19.02 -1.05
CA GLU A 56 -13.64 19.23 0.40
C GLU A 56 -12.24 19.03 0.98
N PHE A 57 -11.54 17.98 0.57
CA PHE A 57 -10.20 17.62 1.03
C PHE A 57 -9.17 18.70 0.70
N ALA A 58 -9.26 19.33 -0.47
CA ALA A 58 -8.40 20.45 -0.85
C ALA A 58 -8.44 21.63 0.14
N ALA A 59 -9.56 21.81 0.85
CA ALA A 59 -9.75 22.86 1.84
C ALA A 59 -9.28 22.48 3.26
N THR A 60 -8.85 21.24 3.49
CA THR A 60 -8.43 20.76 4.82
C THR A 60 -7.04 21.24 5.24
N GLY A 61 -6.32 21.93 4.36
CA GLY A 61 -4.93 22.33 4.58
C GLY A 61 -3.94 21.35 3.95
N ARG A 62 -2.72 21.33 4.46
CA ARG A 62 -1.60 20.54 3.94
C ARG A 62 -0.78 20.00 5.11
N PRO A 63 -0.12 18.84 4.97
CA PRO A 63 0.88 18.40 5.95
C PRO A 63 2.03 19.41 6.00
N ASP A 64 2.84 19.35 7.06
CA ASP A 64 4.04 20.17 7.19
C ASP A 64 5.13 19.68 6.24
N SER A 65 5.28 18.36 6.09
CA SER A 65 6.22 17.78 5.13
C SER A 65 5.86 16.36 4.71
N VAL A 66 6.31 15.99 3.52
CA VAL A 66 6.27 14.63 2.96
C VAL A 66 7.64 14.30 2.37
N ARG A 67 8.20 13.14 2.74
CA ARG A 67 9.48 12.62 2.23
C ARG A 67 9.36 11.15 1.88
N THR A 68 9.72 10.79 0.65
CA THR A 68 9.80 9.40 0.19
C THR A 68 11.21 8.82 0.35
N HIS A 69 11.28 7.56 0.75
CA HIS A 69 12.50 6.79 0.90
C HIS A 69 12.39 5.42 0.23
N ASP A 70 13.32 5.12 -0.68
CA ASP A 70 13.40 3.82 -1.35
C ASP A 70 13.91 2.77 -0.35
N LEU A 71 13.19 1.65 -0.23
CA LEU A 71 13.55 0.54 0.63
C LEU A 71 14.22 -0.57 -0.19
N ILE A 72 13.46 -1.18 -1.11
CA ILE A 72 13.89 -2.32 -1.89
C ILE A 72 13.28 -2.31 -3.29
N SER A 73 14.06 -2.71 -4.29
CA SER A 73 13.55 -3.08 -5.62
C SER A 73 13.65 -4.58 -5.81
N LEU A 74 12.61 -5.20 -6.33
CA LEU A 74 12.53 -6.65 -6.46
C LEU A 74 11.64 -7.08 -7.66
N PRO A 75 11.78 -8.31 -8.16
CA PRO A 75 10.95 -8.79 -9.25
C PRO A 75 9.51 -9.07 -8.78
N TYR A 76 8.55 -8.73 -9.62
CA TYR A 76 7.13 -8.99 -9.40
C TYR A 76 6.48 -9.52 -10.69
N PRO A 77 5.51 -10.45 -10.64
CA PRO A 77 4.98 -11.08 -11.85
C PRO A 77 4.23 -10.08 -12.73
N THR A 78 4.64 -9.99 -14.00
CA THR A 78 4.03 -9.09 -14.99
C THR A 78 2.53 -9.30 -15.12
N ARG A 79 2.09 -10.56 -15.04
CA ARG A 79 0.67 -10.94 -15.15
C ARG A 79 -0.22 -10.40 -14.03
N TYR A 80 0.36 -10.10 -12.86
CA TYR A 80 -0.36 -9.52 -11.73
C TYR A 80 -0.35 -8.00 -11.82
N GLY A 81 0.85 -7.40 -11.96
CA GLY A 81 1.01 -5.95 -11.96
C GLY A 81 0.41 -5.23 -13.16
N LEU A 82 0.31 -5.90 -14.31
CA LEU A 82 -0.26 -5.34 -15.54
C LEU A 82 -1.44 -6.18 -16.04
N PHE A 83 -2.33 -6.51 -15.09
CA PHE A 83 -3.37 -7.53 -15.21
C PHE A 83 -4.10 -7.49 -16.56
N ARG A 84 -3.96 -8.60 -17.32
CA ARG A 84 -4.58 -8.85 -18.63
C ARG A 84 -4.30 -7.81 -19.74
N ALA A 85 -3.50 -6.77 -19.47
CA ALA A 85 -3.28 -5.67 -20.40
C ALA A 85 -1.92 -5.75 -21.09
N ALA A 86 -0.87 -6.12 -20.36
CA ALA A 86 0.47 -6.15 -20.95
C ALA A 86 0.68 -7.29 -21.93
N ILE A 87 1.36 -6.98 -23.03
CA ILE A 87 1.90 -7.93 -23.99
C ILE A 87 3.42 -7.95 -23.80
N SER A 88 3.89 -8.68 -22.79
CA SER A 88 5.32 -8.81 -22.51
C SER A 88 5.77 -10.27 -22.62
N PRO A 89 6.92 -10.56 -23.25
CA PRO A 89 7.55 -11.88 -23.15
C PRO A 89 8.19 -12.12 -21.77
N THR A 90 8.34 -11.08 -20.94
CA THR A 90 8.98 -11.19 -19.62
C THR A 90 7.97 -11.60 -18.55
N PRO A 91 8.20 -12.71 -17.81
CA PRO A 91 7.29 -13.15 -16.76
C PRO A 91 7.33 -12.24 -15.53
N PHE A 92 8.40 -11.45 -15.38
CA PHE A 92 8.60 -10.49 -14.30
C PHE A 92 8.81 -9.07 -14.84
N LEU A 93 8.45 -8.13 -13.98
CA LEU A 93 8.79 -6.72 -14.01
C LEU A 93 9.49 -6.35 -12.69
N THR A 94 9.99 -5.13 -12.53
CA THR A 94 10.60 -4.67 -11.28
C THR A 94 9.73 -3.63 -10.62
N ILE A 95 9.38 -3.85 -9.35
CA ILE A 95 8.74 -2.84 -8.50
C ILE A 95 9.74 -2.36 -7.46
N SER A 96 9.58 -1.11 -7.01
CA SER A 96 10.35 -0.52 -5.93
C SER A 96 9.42 -0.12 -4.79
N ASN A 97 9.53 -0.82 -3.66
CA ASN A 97 8.82 -0.52 -2.42
C ASN A 97 9.44 0.70 -1.75
N ARG A 98 8.57 1.62 -1.33
CA ARG A 98 8.97 2.91 -0.78
C ARG A 98 8.15 3.27 0.44
N MET A 99 8.84 3.78 1.44
CA MET A 99 8.20 4.36 2.63
C MET A 99 8.01 5.87 2.44
N LEU A 100 6.93 6.42 2.96
CA LEU A 100 6.73 7.86 3.13
C LEU A 100 6.78 8.23 4.61
N ILE A 101 7.47 9.33 4.90
CA ILE A 101 7.41 10.03 6.19
C ILE A 101 6.51 11.25 5.99
N VAL A 102 5.39 11.28 6.70
CA VAL A 102 4.42 12.38 6.64
C VAL A 102 4.36 13.04 8.01
N ARG A 103 4.57 14.35 8.07
CA ARG A 103 4.46 15.15 9.29
C ARG A 103 3.40 16.21 9.14
N TRP A 104 2.57 16.40 10.15
CA TRP A 104 1.61 17.51 10.23
C TRP A 104 1.47 18.01 11.65
N THR A 105 0.96 19.23 11.79
CA THR A 105 0.62 19.82 13.07
C THR A 105 -0.89 19.87 13.20
N GLU A 106 -1.42 19.32 14.29
CA GLU A 106 -2.84 19.36 14.62
C GLU A 106 -3.33 20.79 14.89
N THR A 107 -4.65 20.98 14.92
CA THR A 107 -5.25 22.29 15.24
C THR A 107 -4.92 22.78 16.66
N ASP A 108 -4.56 21.88 17.58
CA ASP A 108 -4.12 22.19 18.94
C ASP A 108 -2.59 22.42 19.06
N GLY A 109 -1.87 22.36 17.93
CA GLY A 109 -0.41 22.54 17.89
C GLY A 109 0.40 21.26 18.13
N THR A 110 -0.25 20.11 18.33
CA THR A 110 0.46 18.83 18.53
C THR A 110 1.10 18.37 17.22
N PRO A 111 2.43 18.14 17.16
CA PRO A 111 3.06 17.55 15.99
C PRO A 111 2.70 16.07 15.90
N ARG A 112 2.54 15.59 14.67
CA ARG A 112 2.28 14.19 14.35
C ARG A 112 3.25 13.68 13.29
N THR A 113 3.69 12.44 13.45
CA THR A 113 4.48 11.73 12.44
C THR A 113 3.83 10.39 12.09
N LEU A 114 3.55 10.21 10.80
CA LEU A 114 3.13 8.94 10.19
C LEU A 114 4.27 8.38 9.34
N LEU A 115 4.57 7.09 9.53
CA LEU A 115 5.28 6.29 8.54
C LEU A 115 4.25 5.50 7.73
N PHE A 116 4.16 5.77 6.44
CA PHE A 116 3.33 5.01 5.50
C PHE A 116 4.22 4.06 4.70
N GLU A 117 3.85 2.79 4.61
CA GLU A 117 4.66 1.69 4.06
C GLU A 117 6.05 1.48 4.72
N PRO A 118 6.17 1.44 6.07
CA PRO A 118 7.43 1.10 6.73
C PRO A 118 7.71 -0.42 6.65
N SER A 119 7.78 -0.99 5.44
CA SER A 119 8.00 -2.42 5.23
C SER A 119 9.36 -2.89 5.74
N ASP A 120 9.36 -3.99 6.51
CA ASP A 120 10.59 -4.65 6.95
C ASP A 120 10.98 -5.68 5.90
N HIS A 121 11.63 -5.24 4.82
CA HIS A 121 11.93 -6.09 3.67
C HIS A 121 12.77 -7.33 4.03
N GLU A 122 13.42 -7.37 5.20
CA GLU A 122 14.10 -8.56 5.72
C GLU A 122 13.11 -9.59 6.26
N LEU A 123 12.08 -9.15 7.01
CA LEU A 123 11.06 -10.05 7.55
C LEU A 123 9.96 -10.37 6.53
N ASP A 124 9.68 -9.44 5.62
CA ASP A 124 8.70 -9.64 4.54
C ASP A 124 9.16 -10.76 3.58
N SER A 125 10.48 -11.03 3.49
CA SER A 125 11.03 -12.12 2.69
C SER A 125 10.58 -13.51 3.16
N TYR A 126 10.06 -13.62 4.40
CA TYR A 126 9.50 -14.87 4.93
C TYR A 126 8.07 -15.16 4.47
N THR A 127 7.42 -14.20 3.81
CA THR A 127 6.10 -14.38 3.17
C THR A 127 6.13 -15.57 2.23
N PRO A 128 5.11 -16.46 2.20
CA PRO A 128 5.19 -17.70 1.45
C PRO A 128 5.55 -17.53 -0.04
N TYR A 129 5.04 -16.46 -0.69
CA TYR A 129 5.40 -16.12 -2.06
C TYR A 129 6.90 -15.82 -2.22
N PHE A 130 7.46 -14.92 -1.41
CA PHE A 130 8.87 -14.53 -1.50
C PHE A 130 9.81 -15.63 -1.04
N ALA A 131 9.45 -16.39 -0.01
CA ALA A 131 10.22 -17.55 0.44
C ALA A 131 10.35 -18.61 -0.66
N GLU A 132 9.30 -18.80 -1.47
CA GLU A 132 9.37 -19.72 -2.62
C GLU A 132 10.18 -19.14 -3.77
N LEU A 133 10.03 -17.86 -4.06
CA LEU A 133 10.82 -17.18 -5.08
C LEU A 133 12.33 -17.24 -4.74
N GLU A 134 12.70 -17.03 -3.48
CA GLU A 134 14.07 -17.16 -3.00
C GLU A 134 14.57 -18.60 -3.10
N ARG A 135 13.74 -19.61 -2.79
CA ARG A 135 14.10 -21.03 -2.95
C ARG A 135 14.39 -21.40 -4.42
N LEU A 136 13.67 -20.77 -5.36
CA LEU A 136 13.85 -20.99 -6.80
C LEU A 136 14.96 -20.13 -7.42
N THR A 137 15.46 -19.12 -6.69
CA THR A 137 16.50 -18.20 -7.17
C THR A 137 17.85 -18.56 -6.55
N PRO A 138 18.84 -19.04 -7.32
CA PRO A 138 20.18 -19.32 -6.79
C PRO A 138 20.77 -18.08 -6.10
N GLY A 139 21.32 -18.23 -4.90
CA GLY A 139 21.83 -17.13 -4.07
C GLY A 139 22.73 -16.10 -4.79
N PRO A 140 23.72 -16.51 -5.60
CA PRO A 140 24.57 -15.58 -6.37
C PRO A 140 23.81 -14.74 -7.40
N LEU A 141 22.60 -15.15 -7.80
CA LEU A 141 21.76 -14.44 -8.77
C LEU A 141 20.75 -13.48 -8.11
N ARG A 142 20.59 -13.51 -6.77
CA ARG A 142 19.66 -12.62 -6.05
C ARG A 142 19.95 -11.14 -6.34
N GLY A 143 21.21 -10.75 -6.27
CA GLY A 143 21.64 -9.36 -6.53
C GLY A 143 21.45 -8.88 -7.98
N LEU A 144 21.11 -9.76 -8.92
CA LEU A 144 20.73 -9.36 -10.28
C LEU A 144 19.28 -8.85 -10.36
N PHE A 145 18.41 -9.30 -9.45
CA PHE A 145 16.97 -9.01 -9.47
C PHE A 145 16.49 -8.19 -8.29
N VAL A 146 17.22 -8.22 -7.17
CA VAL A 146 16.90 -7.51 -5.93
C VAL A 146 17.96 -6.46 -5.66
N THR A 147 17.53 -5.24 -5.33
CA THR A 147 18.38 -4.13 -4.91
C THR A 147 17.84 -3.56 -3.61
N GLU A 148 18.60 -3.70 -2.52
CA GLU A 148 18.29 -3.10 -1.22
C GLU A 148 18.90 -1.70 -1.17
N HIS A 149 18.05 -0.67 -0.98
CA HIS A 149 18.45 0.74 -1.02
C HIS A 149 18.65 1.31 0.39
N SER A 150 17.78 0.96 1.32
CA SER A 150 17.79 1.38 2.73
C SER A 150 16.83 0.51 3.55
N ASP A 151 17.02 0.47 4.87
CA ASP A 151 16.00 0.03 5.81
C ASP A 151 15.22 1.22 6.42
N VAL A 152 14.08 0.93 7.05
CA VAL A 152 13.17 1.90 7.68
C VAL A 152 13.87 2.76 8.75
N LEU A 153 14.69 2.16 9.62
CA LEU A 153 15.36 2.89 10.69
C LEU A 153 16.47 3.78 10.16
N THR A 154 17.21 3.34 9.13
CA THR A 154 18.19 4.15 8.40
C THR A 154 17.50 5.32 7.70
N ALA A 155 16.35 5.10 7.06
CA ALA A 155 15.56 6.16 6.45
C ALA A 155 15.10 7.20 7.48
N CYS A 156 14.56 6.76 8.63
CA CYS A 156 14.17 7.64 9.74
C CYS A 156 15.35 8.46 10.27
N ARG A 157 16.51 7.81 10.54
CA ARG A 157 17.72 8.52 10.99
C ARG A 157 18.19 9.57 9.99
N ARG A 158 18.19 9.26 8.69
CA ARG A 158 18.57 10.20 7.63
C ARG A 158 17.59 11.37 7.51
N ALA A 159 16.32 11.16 7.84
CA ALA A 159 15.28 12.18 7.86
C ALA A 159 15.22 12.96 9.18
N GLY A 160 16.04 12.63 10.17
CA GLY A 160 15.98 13.26 11.51
C GLY A 160 14.69 12.95 12.24
N VAL A 161 14.17 11.74 12.11
CA VAL A 161 13.01 11.24 12.87
C VAL A 161 13.53 10.42 14.05
N ASP A 162 13.22 10.84 15.27
CA ASP A 162 13.38 10.00 16.45
C ASP A 162 12.27 8.92 16.43
N PRO A 163 12.58 7.63 16.57
CA PRO A 163 11.55 6.59 16.64
C PRO A 163 10.48 6.81 17.72
N ALA A 164 10.79 7.53 18.80
CA ALA A 164 9.81 7.89 19.82
C ALA A 164 8.81 8.98 19.36
N GLU A 165 9.12 9.75 18.32
CA GLU A 165 8.23 10.77 17.75
C GLU A 165 7.24 10.21 16.72
N VAL A 166 7.35 8.93 16.36
CA VAL A 166 6.42 8.29 15.43
C VAL A 166 5.13 7.94 16.16
N ASP A 167 4.03 8.59 15.77
CA ASP A 167 2.70 8.35 16.32
C ASP A 167 2.00 7.18 15.63
N TYR A 168 2.17 7.07 14.31
CA TYR A 168 1.40 6.16 13.48
C TYR A 168 2.27 5.41 12.48
N LEU A 169 1.94 4.14 12.30
CA LEU A 169 2.35 3.33 11.15
C LEU A 169 1.09 3.00 10.36
N ALA A 170 1.14 3.08 9.04
CA ALA A 170 0.05 2.62 8.21
C ALA A 170 0.60 1.98 6.93
N PHE A 171 -0.18 1.09 6.38
CA PHE A 171 0.05 0.46 5.09
C PHE A 171 -1.24 0.59 4.30
N ASP A 172 -1.15 0.60 2.97
CA ASP A 172 -2.32 0.47 2.12
C ASP A 172 -3.01 -0.86 2.38
N HIS A 173 -2.29 -1.94 2.65
CA HIS A 173 -2.81 -3.23 3.09
C HIS A 173 -1.70 -4.06 3.79
N LEU A 174 -2.04 -5.25 4.30
CA LEU A 174 -1.11 -6.07 5.08
C LEU A 174 -0.51 -7.25 4.31
N HIS A 175 -0.48 -7.20 2.97
CA HIS A 175 0.32 -8.18 2.24
C HIS A 175 1.78 -8.06 2.65
N THR A 176 2.39 -9.20 2.91
CA THR A 176 3.80 -9.42 3.22
C THR A 176 4.26 -8.88 4.57
N GLN A 177 3.59 -7.85 5.08
CA GLN A 177 4.05 -7.05 6.22
C GLN A 177 4.26 -7.88 7.48
N ASP A 178 5.44 -7.73 8.07
CA ASP A 178 5.74 -8.14 9.43
C ASP A 178 6.12 -6.94 10.30
N VAL A 179 5.23 -6.58 11.22
CA VAL A 179 5.37 -5.37 12.06
C VAL A 179 5.97 -5.65 13.43
N ARG A 180 6.47 -6.88 13.70
CA ARG A 180 6.95 -7.28 15.03
C ARG A 180 8.14 -6.44 15.51
N ARG A 181 9.07 -6.05 14.62
CA ARG A 181 10.17 -5.14 14.98
C ARG A 181 9.70 -3.72 15.27
N TRP A 182 8.62 -3.28 14.64
CA TRP A 182 8.09 -1.92 14.78
C TRP A 182 7.30 -1.74 16.07
N LEU A 183 6.36 -2.66 16.33
CA LEU A 183 5.39 -2.55 17.42
C LEU A 183 5.80 -3.33 18.67
N GLY A 184 6.79 -4.23 18.55
CA GLY A 184 7.18 -5.17 19.59
C GLY A 184 6.22 -6.35 19.71
N THR A 185 6.52 -7.26 20.63
CA THR A 185 5.69 -8.44 20.89
C THR A 185 5.45 -8.64 22.39
N THR A 186 4.43 -9.43 22.72
CA THR A 186 4.08 -9.83 24.09
C THR A 186 4.79 -11.12 24.53
N ARG A 187 5.35 -11.87 23.58
CA ARG A 187 6.08 -13.12 23.79
C ARG A 187 7.38 -13.17 22.99
N PRO A 188 8.37 -13.97 23.41
CA PRO A 188 9.55 -14.27 22.60
C PRO A 188 9.17 -14.79 21.21
N GLN A 189 9.98 -14.44 20.22
CA GLN A 189 9.78 -14.80 18.82
C GLN A 189 10.99 -15.64 18.37
N PRO A 190 10.82 -16.93 18.04
CA PRO A 190 11.94 -17.83 17.76
C PRO A 190 12.91 -17.35 16.67
N ASP A 191 12.40 -16.57 15.72
CA ASP A 191 13.11 -16.07 14.54
C ASP A 191 13.72 -14.65 14.72
N ILE A 192 13.32 -13.91 15.76
CA ILE A 192 13.80 -12.53 16.02
C ILE A 192 14.48 -12.42 17.39
N SER A 193 13.80 -12.85 18.45
CA SER A 193 14.30 -12.79 19.82
C SER A 193 13.80 -14.02 20.61
N PRO A 194 14.59 -15.11 20.66
CA PRO A 194 14.10 -16.40 21.13
C PRO A 194 13.86 -16.47 22.63
N ASP A 195 14.57 -15.65 23.42
CA ASP A 195 14.55 -15.73 24.89
C ASP A 195 13.69 -14.63 25.55
N ARG A 196 13.27 -13.61 24.81
CA ARG A 196 12.54 -12.45 25.33
C ARG A 196 11.64 -11.83 24.26
N PRO A 197 10.56 -11.12 24.64
CA PRO A 197 9.75 -10.40 23.66
C PRO A 197 10.57 -9.38 22.87
N VAL A 198 10.17 -9.16 21.61
CA VAL A 198 10.79 -8.18 20.73
C VAL A 198 10.45 -6.77 21.25
N PRO A 199 11.44 -5.91 21.56
CA PRO A 199 11.16 -4.54 21.92
C PRO A 199 10.66 -3.75 20.70
N ALA A 200 9.71 -2.84 20.92
CA ALA A 200 9.21 -1.96 19.86
C ALA A 200 10.29 -0.96 19.45
N ALA A 201 10.68 -0.95 18.17
CA ALA A 201 11.56 0.08 17.65
C ALA A 201 10.88 1.46 17.65
N PHE A 202 9.55 1.50 17.48
CA PHE A 202 8.72 2.71 17.58
C PHE A 202 7.83 2.65 18.83
N PRO A 203 8.34 3.08 20.00
CA PRO A 203 7.70 2.82 21.29
C PRO A 203 6.35 3.53 21.49
N ASN A 204 6.08 4.62 20.76
CA ASN A 204 4.81 5.35 20.84
C ASN A 204 3.86 5.05 19.68
N ALA A 205 4.36 4.47 18.60
CA ALA A 205 3.58 4.28 17.38
C ALA A 205 2.42 3.30 17.57
N LYS A 206 1.33 3.55 16.84
CA LYS A 206 0.19 2.65 16.67
C LYS A 206 0.00 2.31 15.19
N LEU A 207 -0.32 1.06 14.91
CA LEU A 207 -0.69 0.60 13.57
C LEU A 207 -2.13 1.00 13.25
N LEU A 208 -2.29 1.82 12.21
CA LEU A 208 -3.57 2.14 11.59
C LEU A 208 -3.82 1.16 10.44
N ALA A 209 -4.81 0.30 10.60
CA ALA A 209 -5.26 -0.64 9.57
C ALA A 209 -6.78 -0.69 9.55
N GLN A 210 -7.38 -0.93 8.39
CA GLN A 210 -8.82 -1.15 8.31
C GLN A 210 -9.19 -2.41 9.10
N ARG A 211 -10.32 -2.37 9.81
CA ARG A 211 -10.82 -3.54 10.56
C ARG A 211 -10.99 -4.75 9.64
N ASP A 212 -11.52 -4.52 8.44
CA ASP A 212 -11.76 -5.56 7.44
C ASP A 212 -10.46 -6.29 7.04
N GLU A 213 -9.31 -5.60 7.05
CA GLU A 213 -8.01 -6.21 6.77
C GLU A 213 -7.58 -7.16 7.90
N LEU A 214 -7.73 -6.72 9.15
CA LEU A 214 -7.43 -7.55 10.32
C LEU A 214 -8.41 -8.73 10.43
N GLU A 215 -9.66 -8.55 10.06
CA GLU A 215 -10.65 -9.64 10.05
C GLU A 215 -10.36 -10.65 8.95
N ALA A 216 -10.04 -10.19 7.73
CA ALA A 216 -9.67 -11.06 6.62
C ALA A 216 -8.40 -11.87 6.91
N MET A 217 -7.37 -11.23 7.48
CA MET A 217 -6.11 -11.89 7.81
C MET A 217 -6.26 -13.00 8.87
N ALA A 218 -7.31 -12.94 9.71
CA ALA A 218 -7.59 -13.97 10.71
C ALA A 218 -8.04 -15.30 10.09
N ASP A 219 -8.60 -15.31 8.87
CA ASP A 219 -9.06 -16.51 8.18
C ASP A 219 -8.96 -16.37 6.65
N LEU A 220 -7.75 -16.58 6.14
CA LEU A 220 -7.42 -16.33 4.74
C LEU A 220 -7.90 -17.45 3.81
N HIS A 221 -8.48 -17.06 2.67
CA HIS A 221 -8.76 -17.96 1.56
C HIS A 221 -7.46 -18.52 0.95
N PRO A 222 -7.42 -19.75 0.42
CA PRO A 222 -6.22 -20.33 -0.18
C PRO A 222 -5.51 -19.47 -1.26
N PHE A 223 -6.26 -18.62 -1.98
CA PHE A 223 -5.68 -17.69 -2.96
C PHE A 223 -4.98 -16.48 -2.35
N GLN A 224 -5.28 -16.14 -1.09
CA GLN A 224 -4.72 -15.01 -0.37
C GLN A 224 -3.49 -15.41 0.46
N ARG A 225 -3.50 -16.63 1.02
CA ARG A 225 -2.42 -17.15 1.90
C ARG A 225 -0.99 -16.94 1.40
N PRO A 226 -0.68 -17.04 0.08
CA PRO A 226 0.68 -16.80 -0.39
C PRO A 226 1.22 -15.40 -0.07
N TRP A 227 0.34 -14.42 0.16
CA TRP A 227 0.67 -13.00 0.29
C TRP A 227 0.67 -12.49 1.72
N TYR A 228 0.31 -13.28 2.73
CA TYR A 228 0.20 -12.83 4.13
C TYR A 228 1.07 -13.65 5.07
N GLN A 229 1.39 -13.05 6.21
CA GLN A 229 2.08 -13.68 7.34
C GLN A 229 1.24 -13.58 8.64
N PRO A 230 0.01 -14.13 8.70
CA PRO A 230 -0.95 -13.88 9.78
C PRO A 230 -0.44 -14.28 11.17
N THR A 231 0.43 -15.30 11.25
CA THR A 231 1.04 -15.75 12.51
C THR A 231 1.92 -14.69 13.17
N THR A 232 2.51 -13.77 12.39
CA THR A 232 3.36 -12.69 12.90
C THR A 232 2.56 -11.63 13.67
N PHE A 233 1.23 -11.63 13.53
CA PHE A 233 0.34 -10.68 14.22
C PHE A 233 -0.17 -11.21 15.57
N VAL A 234 -0.06 -12.52 15.85
CA VAL A 234 -0.67 -13.17 17.03
C VAL A 234 -0.22 -12.57 18.35
N ASP A 235 1.09 -12.32 18.48
CA ASP A 235 1.70 -11.86 19.74
C ASP A 235 1.89 -10.34 19.78
N LEU A 236 1.30 -9.57 18.85
CA LEU A 236 1.36 -8.11 18.91
C LEU A 236 0.60 -7.57 20.14
N PRO A 237 1.12 -6.53 20.83
CA PRO A 237 0.39 -5.90 21.92
C PRO A 237 -0.93 -5.29 21.41
N PRO A 238 -2.12 -5.66 21.90
CA PRO A 238 -3.39 -5.16 21.37
C PRO A 238 -3.50 -3.63 21.37
N GLU A 239 -2.91 -2.95 22.35
CA GLU A 239 -2.87 -1.49 22.48
C GLU A 239 -2.05 -0.78 21.38
N LYS A 240 -1.22 -1.52 20.65
CA LYS A 240 -0.44 -1.05 19.50
C LYS A 240 -1.22 -1.07 18.19
N ILE A 241 -2.39 -1.70 18.16
CA ILE A 241 -3.24 -1.77 16.98
C ILE A 241 -4.41 -0.81 17.19
N LEU A 242 -4.65 0.05 16.22
CA LEU A 242 -5.75 1.01 16.24
C LEU A 242 -6.57 0.87 14.96
N PRO A 243 -7.59 -0.02 14.96
CA PRO A 243 -8.42 -0.26 13.80
C PRO A 243 -9.18 0.98 13.31
N LEU A 244 -9.34 1.07 11.99
CA LEU A 244 -10.16 2.05 11.30
C LEU A 244 -11.43 1.38 10.77
N ASP A 245 -12.57 2.07 10.94
CA ASP A 245 -13.86 1.65 10.39
C ASP A 245 -14.25 2.59 9.26
N GLY A 246 -13.64 2.41 8.09
CA GLY A 246 -13.86 3.27 6.93
C GLY A 246 -12.83 4.40 6.80
N SER A 247 -13.18 5.40 5.99
CA SER A 247 -12.28 6.49 5.61
C SER A 247 -12.19 7.56 6.69
N VAL A 248 -11.00 8.12 6.90
CA VAL A 248 -10.72 9.09 7.97
C VAL A 248 -9.77 10.20 7.54
N LEU A 249 -10.00 11.42 8.04
CA LEU A 249 -9.06 12.53 7.99
C LEU A 249 -8.16 12.48 9.22
N LEU A 250 -6.85 12.25 9.02
CA LEU A 250 -5.86 12.17 10.09
C LEU A 250 -5.45 13.56 10.59
N GLY A 251 -5.35 14.52 9.67
CA GLY A 251 -4.90 15.88 9.94
C GLY A 251 -5.01 16.76 8.70
N PRO A 252 -4.49 17.99 8.74
CA PRO A 252 -4.55 18.92 7.62
C PRO A 252 -3.95 18.32 6.34
N GLY A 253 -4.78 18.10 5.32
CA GLY A 253 -4.34 17.53 4.05
C GLY A 253 -3.79 16.10 4.13
N VAL A 254 -4.14 15.31 5.16
CA VAL A 254 -3.72 13.90 5.31
C VAL A 254 -4.94 13.04 5.62
N ALA A 255 -5.28 12.11 4.73
CA ALA A 255 -6.41 11.18 4.91
C ALA A 255 -6.02 9.73 4.56
N LEU A 256 -6.68 8.77 5.21
CA LEU A 256 -6.71 7.37 4.79
C LEU A 256 -8.13 7.08 4.31
N ILE A 257 -8.27 6.72 3.03
CA ILE A 257 -9.58 6.40 2.45
C ILE A 257 -9.67 4.92 2.12
N THR A 258 -10.83 4.31 2.35
CA THR A 258 -11.08 2.89 2.09
C THR A 258 -11.19 2.66 0.59
N THR A 259 -10.33 1.80 0.06
CA THR A 259 -10.17 1.50 -1.37
C THR A 259 -9.98 -0.01 -1.58
N PRO A 260 -10.99 -0.82 -1.19
CA PRO A 260 -10.89 -2.27 -1.17
C PRO A 260 -10.75 -2.82 -2.58
N GLY A 261 -10.24 -4.04 -2.69
CA GLY A 261 -10.00 -4.66 -3.99
C GLY A 261 -8.74 -5.49 -3.97
N HIS A 262 -7.57 -4.84 -4.07
CA HIS A 262 -6.28 -5.54 -3.97
C HIS A 262 -6.13 -6.34 -2.67
N ALA A 263 -6.66 -5.80 -1.58
CA ALA A 263 -6.92 -6.52 -0.34
C ALA A 263 -8.31 -6.14 0.19
N MET A 264 -8.85 -6.94 1.12
CA MET A 264 -10.19 -6.72 1.67
C MET A 264 -10.29 -5.37 2.37
N GLY A 265 -9.31 -5.02 3.20
CA GLY A 265 -9.25 -3.73 3.88
C GLY A 265 -8.20 -2.80 3.29
N ASN A 266 -7.97 -2.87 1.98
CA ASN A 266 -7.07 -1.93 1.32
C ASN A 266 -7.55 -0.48 1.54
N GLN A 267 -6.61 0.41 1.85
CA GLN A 267 -6.80 1.84 2.03
C GLN A 267 -5.76 2.63 1.24
N SER A 268 -6.09 3.85 0.84
CA SER A 268 -5.16 4.73 0.15
C SER A 268 -4.84 5.93 1.01
N LEU A 269 -3.57 6.29 1.10
CA LEU A 269 -3.15 7.56 1.66
C LEU A 269 -3.44 8.66 0.64
N VAL A 270 -4.11 9.72 1.08
CA VAL A 270 -4.36 10.91 0.27
C VAL A 270 -3.65 12.10 0.91
N LEU A 271 -2.86 12.82 0.12
CA LEU A 271 -2.06 13.96 0.58
C LEU A 271 -2.38 15.21 -0.24
N ASN A 272 -2.72 16.32 0.41
CA ASN A 272 -2.81 17.62 -0.25
C ASN A 272 -1.49 18.37 -0.13
N THR A 273 -0.73 18.47 -1.22
CA THR A 273 0.61 19.07 -1.23
C THR A 273 0.62 20.43 -1.92
N ASP A 274 1.78 21.08 -1.99
CA ASP A 274 2.02 22.28 -2.80
C ASP A 274 1.78 22.08 -4.30
N THR A 275 1.96 20.85 -4.81
CA THR A 275 1.75 20.46 -6.21
C THR A 275 0.34 19.94 -6.52
N GLY A 276 -0.51 19.79 -5.49
CA GLY A 276 -1.87 19.29 -5.59
C GLY A 276 -2.09 18.01 -4.77
N ILE A 277 -3.22 17.36 -5.02
CA ILE A 277 -3.63 16.15 -4.32
C ILE A 277 -2.95 14.91 -4.92
N TRP A 278 -2.37 14.11 -4.04
CA TRP A 278 -1.80 12.80 -4.34
C TRP A 278 -2.67 11.69 -3.76
N ALA A 279 -2.75 10.56 -4.47
CA ALA A 279 -3.29 9.30 -3.95
C ALA A 279 -2.19 8.23 -4.00
N ILE A 280 -2.04 7.47 -2.92
CA ILE A 280 -0.97 6.49 -2.73
C ILE A 280 -1.56 5.15 -2.28
N SER A 281 -1.30 4.08 -3.03
CA SER A 281 -1.71 2.70 -2.71
C SER A 281 -1.00 1.67 -3.62
N GLU A 282 -1.27 0.38 -3.42
CA GLU A 282 -0.82 -0.70 -4.30
C GLU A 282 -1.92 -1.24 -5.24
N ASN A 283 -3.07 -0.56 -5.35
CA ASN A 283 -4.15 -0.98 -6.25
C ASN A 283 -3.70 -1.03 -7.73
N ALA A 284 -2.70 -0.24 -8.09
CA ALA A 284 -1.94 -0.34 -9.33
C ALA A 284 -0.45 -0.08 -9.08
N ILE A 285 0.41 -0.66 -9.91
CA ILE A 285 1.88 -0.57 -9.76
C ILE A 285 2.52 0.56 -10.57
N ALA A 286 1.76 1.32 -11.37
CA ALA A 286 2.29 2.48 -12.11
C ALA A 286 1.24 3.57 -12.27
N THR A 287 1.63 4.84 -12.28
CA THR A 287 0.68 5.94 -12.53
C THR A 287 0.02 5.83 -13.91
N GLU A 288 0.73 5.33 -14.91
CA GLU A 288 0.16 5.09 -16.23
C GLU A 288 -0.91 4.00 -16.25
N CYS A 289 -1.02 3.16 -15.22
CA CYS A 289 -2.14 2.24 -15.07
C CYS A 289 -3.47 2.98 -14.81
N LEU A 290 -3.45 4.24 -14.37
CA LEU A 290 -4.64 5.07 -14.24
C LEU A 290 -4.92 5.90 -15.50
N THR A 291 -3.96 6.03 -16.41
CA THR A 291 -4.09 6.69 -17.72
C THR A 291 -3.50 5.79 -18.82
N PRO A 292 -4.02 4.55 -18.99
CA PRO A 292 -3.39 3.55 -19.86
C PRO A 292 -3.30 3.98 -21.32
N GLU A 293 -4.16 4.90 -21.76
CA GLU A 293 -4.14 5.51 -23.09
C GLU A 293 -2.81 6.21 -23.43
N ASN A 294 -2.06 6.67 -22.42
CA ASN A 294 -0.79 7.36 -22.58
C ASN A 294 0.43 6.41 -22.50
N SER A 295 0.21 5.12 -22.25
CA SER A 295 1.26 4.14 -22.00
C SER A 295 1.97 3.68 -23.28
N ARG A 296 3.30 3.57 -23.20
CA ARG A 296 4.20 2.93 -24.17
C ARG A 296 4.50 1.47 -23.81
N ILE A 297 4.03 0.97 -22.66
CA ILE A 297 4.11 -0.45 -22.33
C ILE A 297 3.21 -1.20 -23.33
N PRO A 298 3.74 -2.20 -24.06
CA PRO A 298 2.95 -2.92 -25.05
C PRO A 298 1.65 -3.49 -24.45
N GLY A 299 0.53 -3.19 -25.10
CA GLY A 299 -0.80 -3.68 -24.72
C GLY A 299 -1.65 -2.74 -23.86
N LEU A 300 -1.06 -1.86 -23.06
CA LEU A 300 -1.84 -0.99 -22.15
C LEU A 300 -2.72 0.02 -22.91
N ALA A 301 -2.14 0.80 -23.82
CA ALA A 301 -2.92 1.74 -24.64
C ALA A 301 -3.95 1.03 -25.53
N HIS A 302 -3.67 -0.22 -25.94
CA HIS A 302 -4.62 -1.05 -26.68
C HIS A 302 -5.82 -1.46 -25.81
N ALA A 303 -5.58 -1.87 -24.55
CA ALA A 303 -6.63 -2.20 -23.60
C ALA A 303 -7.59 -1.02 -23.38
N ALA A 304 -7.03 0.19 -23.22
CA ALA A 304 -7.82 1.41 -23.12
C ALA A 304 -8.64 1.67 -24.38
N LYS A 305 -8.00 1.67 -25.56
CA LYS A 305 -8.63 2.05 -26.82
C LYS A 305 -9.67 1.07 -27.34
N ASN A 306 -9.43 -0.24 -27.20
CA ASN A 306 -10.24 -1.27 -27.85
C ASN A 306 -11.21 -1.98 -26.91
N TRP A 307 -10.91 -2.03 -25.61
CA TRP A 307 -11.76 -2.67 -24.60
C TRP A 307 -12.43 -1.66 -23.66
N GLY A 308 -12.03 -0.38 -23.72
CA GLY A 308 -12.60 0.68 -22.89
C GLY A 308 -12.15 0.59 -21.43
N HIS A 309 -11.06 -0.11 -21.13
CA HIS A 309 -10.51 -0.16 -19.77
C HIS A 309 -9.98 1.22 -19.39
N GLU A 310 -10.52 1.81 -18.33
CA GLU A 310 -10.10 3.14 -17.87
C GLU A 310 -8.90 3.08 -16.93
N VAL A 311 -8.64 1.90 -16.35
CA VAL A 311 -7.55 1.62 -15.42
C VAL A 311 -7.05 0.17 -15.61
N ILE A 312 -5.80 -0.09 -15.20
CA ILE A 312 -5.17 -1.42 -15.18
C ILE A 312 -4.88 -1.82 -13.73
N LEU A 313 -5.27 -3.04 -13.37
CA LEU A 313 -5.21 -3.52 -11.98
C LEU A 313 -3.84 -4.14 -11.64
N ASN A 314 -3.46 -4.05 -10.36
CA ASN A 314 -2.51 -4.96 -9.73
C ASN A 314 -3.27 -6.15 -9.10
N ALA A 315 -3.49 -7.24 -9.84
CA ALA A 315 -4.43 -8.30 -9.44
C ALA A 315 -3.73 -9.65 -9.17
N ASN A 316 -2.92 -9.71 -8.11
CA ASN A 316 -2.47 -10.97 -7.49
C ASN A 316 -3.57 -11.63 -6.63
N THR A 317 -4.57 -10.87 -6.20
CA THR A 317 -5.86 -11.30 -5.64
C THR A 317 -6.95 -11.00 -6.68
N ILE A 318 -7.79 -11.98 -7.02
CA ILE A 318 -8.70 -11.88 -8.18
C ILE A 318 -10.18 -11.82 -7.80
N GLU A 319 -10.50 -12.25 -6.58
CA GLU A 319 -11.84 -12.38 -6.01
C GLU A 319 -12.63 -11.06 -5.98
N THR A 320 -11.91 -9.95 -5.88
CA THR A 320 -12.43 -8.59 -5.62
C THR A 320 -12.00 -7.59 -6.73
N THR A 321 -11.64 -8.11 -7.91
CA THR A 321 -11.17 -7.30 -9.06
C THR A 321 -12.15 -6.21 -9.49
N TYR A 322 -13.45 -6.43 -9.26
CA TYR A 322 -14.46 -5.40 -9.50
C TYR A 322 -14.37 -4.26 -8.47
N GLU A 323 -14.25 -4.55 -7.16
CA GLU A 323 -14.06 -3.49 -6.16
C GLU A 323 -12.76 -2.75 -6.41
N GLN A 324 -11.69 -3.46 -6.77
CA GLN A 324 -10.40 -2.86 -7.11
C GLN A 324 -10.50 -1.86 -8.25
N TYR A 325 -11.26 -2.19 -9.31
CA TYR A 325 -11.49 -1.26 -10.40
C TYR A 325 -12.20 0.02 -9.93
N ASN A 326 -13.22 -0.09 -9.08
CA ASN A 326 -13.90 1.07 -8.51
C ASN A 326 -12.95 1.91 -7.65
N SER A 327 -12.13 1.27 -6.83
CA SER A 327 -11.12 1.91 -5.98
C SER A 327 -10.08 2.68 -6.79
N LEU A 328 -9.58 2.10 -7.88
CA LEU A 328 -8.71 2.82 -8.82
C LEU A 328 -9.40 4.01 -9.48
N ILE A 329 -10.70 3.94 -9.71
CA ILE A 329 -11.46 5.05 -10.26
C ILE A 329 -11.66 6.16 -9.22
N ILE A 330 -11.81 5.81 -7.95
CA ILE A 330 -11.77 6.77 -6.84
C ILE A 330 -10.41 7.47 -6.82
N GLU A 331 -9.31 6.71 -6.77
CA GLU A 331 -7.94 7.25 -6.75
C GLU A 331 -7.65 8.14 -7.96
N LYS A 332 -8.01 7.66 -9.17
CA LYS A 332 -7.90 8.41 -10.45
C LYS A 332 -8.66 9.72 -10.43
N THR A 333 -9.83 9.77 -9.79
CA THR A 333 -10.68 10.95 -9.75
C THR A 333 -10.21 11.97 -8.71
N ILE A 334 -9.65 11.50 -7.60
CA ILE A 334 -9.13 12.32 -6.50
C ILE A 334 -7.81 12.98 -6.89
N ALA A 335 -6.88 12.22 -7.48
CA ALA A 335 -5.54 12.70 -7.78
C ALA A 335 -5.55 13.86 -8.78
N ASP A 336 -4.72 14.87 -8.53
CA ASP A 336 -4.45 15.93 -9.50
C ASP A 336 -3.56 15.43 -10.64
N VAL A 337 -3.48 16.20 -11.73
CA VAL A 337 -2.52 15.92 -12.81
C VAL A 337 -1.09 16.20 -12.34
N SER A 338 -0.14 15.39 -12.81
CA SER A 338 1.28 15.56 -12.52
C SER A 338 1.78 16.90 -13.05
N GLN A 339 2.54 17.63 -12.23
CA GLN A 339 3.22 18.86 -12.65
C GLN A 339 4.38 18.61 -13.61
N GLN A 340 4.91 17.38 -13.66
CA GLN A 340 6.02 17.02 -14.55
C GLN A 340 5.54 16.66 -15.97
N ASP A 341 4.38 16.00 -16.07
CA ASP A 341 3.76 15.63 -17.34
C ASP A 341 2.25 15.44 -17.13
N SER A 342 1.46 16.38 -17.65
CA SER A 342 0.01 16.45 -17.42
C SER A 342 -0.80 15.31 -18.03
N ARG A 343 -0.14 14.40 -18.78
CA ARG A 343 -0.76 13.15 -19.25
C ARG A 343 -0.93 12.10 -18.15
N TYR A 344 -0.19 12.25 -17.05
CA TYR A 344 -0.22 11.32 -15.91
C TYR A 344 -0.77 12.01 -14.67
N LEU A 345 -1.24 11.21 -13.72
CA LEU A 345 -1.81 11.70 -12.46
C LEU A 345 -0.78 11.63 -11.34
N GLN A 346 -1.02 12.41 -10.28
CA GLN A 346 -0.35 12.35 -8.99
C GLN A 346 -0.80 11.12 -8.19
N PHE A 347 -0.82 9.97 -8.84
CA PHE A 347 -0.94 8.67 -8.20
C PHE A 347 0.45 8.08 -7.99
N PHE A 348 0.77 7.72 -6.75
CA PHE A 348 2.07 7.18 -6.39
C PHE A 348 1.90 5.75 -5.87
N PRO A 349 2.29 4.72 -6.64
CA PRO A 349 2.24 3.37 -6.13
C PRO A 349 3.21 3.20 -4.94
N SER A 350 2.76 2.55 -3.86
CA SER A 350 3.63 2.13 -2.74
C SER A 350 4.77 1.23 -3.22
N SER A 351 4.46 0.36 -4.18
CA SER A 351 5.41 -0.44 -4.97
C SER A 351 5.41 -0.02 -6.44
N GLU A 352 6.15 1.03 -6.78
CA GLU A 352 6.12 1.61 -8.14
C GLU A 352 6.99 0.82 -9.11
N LEU A 353 6.43 0.56 -10.29
CA LEU A 353 7.08 -0.01 -11.45
C LEU A 353 8.30 0.81 -11.82
N THR A 354 9.43 0.14 -11.89
CA THR A 354 10.71 0.74 -12.23
C THR A 354 11.33 0.02 -13.42
N GLY A 355 11.93 0.80 -14.31
CA GLY A 355 12.60 0.24 -15.48
C GLY A 355 13.84 -0.55 -15.05
N ALA A 356 13.94 -1.79 -15.53
CA ALA A 356 15.10 -2.65 -15.30
C ALA A 356 15.56 -3.27 -16.61
N LEU A 357 16.89 -3.34 -16.80
CA LEU A 357 17.50 -3.89 -18.02
C LEU A 357 17.09 -5.35 -18.29
N LEU A 358 16.85 -6.12 -17.23
CA LEU A 358 16.49 -7.53 -17.31
C LEU A 358 15.01 -7.78 -17.65
N ASN A 359 14.18 -6.74 -17.66
CA ASN A 359 12.73 -6.84 -17.89
C ASN A 359 12.28 -6.00 -19.12
N PRO A 360 12.81 -6.28 -20.33
CA PRO A 360 12.46 -5.52 -21.53
C PRO A 360 10.94 -5.55 -21.80
N GLY A 361 10.41 -4.43 -22.27
CA GLY A 361 8.98 -4.30 -22.58
C GLY A 361 8.09 -3.98 -21.38
N THR A 362 8.62 -3.88 -20.17
CA THR A 362 7.86 -3.51 -18.95
C THR A 362 8.35 -2.20 -18.31
N SER A 363 9.29 -1.50 -18.94
CA SER A 363 9.76 -0.21 -18.44
C SER A 363 8.63 0.82 -18.48
N PRO A 364 8.41 1.59 -17.39
CA PRO A 364 7.33 2.54 -17.32
C PRO A 364 7.57 3.70 -18.29
N SER A 365 6.48 4.23 -18.86
CA SER A 365 6.52 5.41 -19.73
C SER A 365 6.87 6.68 -18.97
N PHE A 366 6.50 6.70 -17.69
CA PHE A 366 6.67 7.77 -16.71
C PHE A 366 6.66 7.15 -15.30
N ALA A 367 7.52 7.67 -14.41
CA ALA A 367 7.59 7.28 -13.01
C ALA A 367 7.84 8.52 -12.16
N HIS A 368 7.16 8.64 -11.02
CA HIS A 368 7.30 9.76 -10.10
C HIS A 368 8.56 9.64 -9.24
N ARG A 369 8.90 8.41 -8.81
CA ARG A 369 10.03 8.05 -7.93
C ARG A 369 9.97 8.59 -6.51
N ALA A 370 9.47 9.80 -6.29
CA ALA A 370 9.34 10.38 -4.96
C ALA A 370 8.25 11.45 -4.93
N ILE A 371 7.58 11.55 -3.77
CA ILE A 371 6.81 12.71 -3.36
C ILE A 371 7.68 13.57 -2.44
N ARG A 372 7.69 14.88 -2.68
CA ARG A 372 8.34 15.87 -1.80
C ARG A 372 7.39 17.04 -1.60
N HIS A 373 7.15 17.38 -0.35
CA HIS A 373 6.37 18.54 0.08
C HIS A 373 6.96 19.08 1.38
N GLY A 374 6.95 20.41 1.56
CA GLY A 374 7.64 21.10 2.66
C GLY A 374 9.11 20.74 2.71
#